data_AF-A0A8J4I0W4-F1
#
_entry.id   AF-A0A8J4I0W4-F1
#
_cell.length_a   1.000
_cell.length_b   1.000
_cell.length_c   1.000
_cell.angle_alpha   90.00
_cell.angle_beta   90.00
_cell.angle_gamma   90.00
#
_symmetry.space_group_name_H-M   'P 1'
#
loop_
_entity.id
_entity.type
_entity.pdbx_description
1 polymer ?
#
loop_
_entity_poly.entity_id
_entity_poly.type
_entity_poly.pdbx_seq_one_letter_code
_entity_poly.pdbx_strand_id
1 'polypeptide(L)'
;EVGDGESWVLGAARESVRRKEKIDFAPEEGIWAVGLNWKGKNWDQYQAFTSPETPLSLCERPRKIGVYLDYEGGWVAFYNADNMAPIF
;
A
#
# COMPACT_ATOMS: atom_id res chain seq x y z
N GLU A 1 3.93 9.22 -7.04
CA GLU A 1 3.57 10.31 -6.10
C GLU A 1 2.08 10.21 -5.84
N VAL A 2 1.64 10.33 -4.58
CA VAL A 2 0.21 10.25 -4.20
C VAL A 2 -0.38 11.63 -3.92
N GLY A 3 0.47 12.63 -3.65
CA GLY A 3 0.08 14.03 -3.47
C GLY A 3 -1.00 14.20 -2.38
N ASP A 4 -1.98 15.05 -2.68
CA ASP A 4 -3.17 15.25 -1.86
C ASP A 4 -4.33 14.32 -2.26
N GLY A 5 -4.04 13.23 -2.99
CA GLY A 5 -5.04 12.27 -3.45
C GLY A 5 -5.83 11.70 -2.28
N GLU A 6 -7.16 11.71 -2.38
CA GLU A 6 -8.07 11.27 -1.33
C GLU A 6 -8.19 9.74 -1.28
N SER A 7 -7.98 9.04 -2.39
CA SER A 7 -7.99 7.58 -2.39
C SER A 7 -6.97 7.05 -3.37
N TRP A 8 -6.17 6.10 -2.92
CA TRP A 8 -5.15 5.46 -3.73
C TRP A 8 -4.78 4.10 -3.16
N VAL A 9 -4.29 3.23 -4.05
CA VAL A 9 -3.68 1.95 -3.72
C VAL A 9 -2.44 1.83 -4.59
N LEU A 10 -1.34 1.39 -3.99
CA LEU A 10 -0.08 1.16 -4.71
C LEU A 10 0.70 0.01 -4.10
N GLY A 11 1.56 -0.60 -4.91
CA GLY A 11 2.50 -1.61 -4.46
C GLY A 11 3.03 -2.46 -5.59
N ALA A 12 3.30 -3.73 -5.30
CA ALA A 12 3.89 -4.70 -6.21
C ALA A 12 2.90 -5.83 -6.50
N ALA A 13 2.99 -6.39 -7.71
CA ALA A 13 2.22 -7.55 -8.11
C ALA A 13 3.12 -8.52 -8.87
N ARG A 14 2.88 -9.82 -8.71
CA ARG A 14 3.54 -10.82 -9.56
C ARG A 14 3.12 -10.61 -11.02
N GLU A 15 4.03 -10.90 -11.95
CA GLU A 15 3.72 -10.79 -13.38
C GLU A 15 2.53 -11.67 -13.79
N SER A 16 2.38 -12.81 -13.12
CA SER A 16 1.36 -13.84 -13.38
C SER A 16 -0.02 -13.54 -12.79
N VAL A 17 -0.21 -12.41 -12.09
CA VAL A 17 -1.50 -12.03 -11.50
C VAL A 17 -2.58 -11.95 -12.59
N ARG A 18 -3.78 -12.46 -12.28
CA ARG A 18 -4.93 -12.42 -13.19
C ARG A 18 -5.38 -10.96 -13.37
N ARG A 19 -5.57 -10.52 -14.62
CA ARG A 19 -5.90 -9.11 -14.94
C ARG A 19 -7.31 -8.87 -15.47
N LYS A 20 -8.04 -9.94 -15.81
CA LYS A 20 -9.34 -9.87 -16.50
C LYS A 20 -10.55 -10.05 -15.59
N GLU A 21 -10.32 -10.37 -14.32
CA GLU A 21 -11.36 -10.63 -13.32
C GLU A 21 -11.17 -9.69 -12.13
N LYS A 22 -12.22 -9.53 -11.33
CA LYS A 22 -12.11 -8.84 -10.05
C LYS A 22 -11.19 -9.66 -9.14
N ILE A 23 -10.19 -9.02 -8.58
CA ILE A 23 -9.22 -9.62 -7.68
C ILE A 23 -9.16 -8.79 -6.41
N ASP A 24 -8.99 -9.46 -5.28
CA ASP A 24 -8.72 -8.81 -4.02
C ASP A 24 -7.23 -8.47 -3.95
N PHE A 25 -6.90 -7.32 -3.38
CA PHE A 25 -5.51 -7.00 -3.09
C PHE A 25 -5.11 -7.84 -1.87
N ALA A 26 -4.41 -8.93 -2.11
CA ALA A 26 -3.97 -9.84 -1.07
C ALA A 26 -2.70 -10.59 -1.49
N PRO A 27 -1.81 -10.95 -0.54
CA PRO A 27 -0.59 -11.69 -0.85
C PRO A 27 -0.87 -13.04 -1.53
N GLU A 28 -1.99 -13.69 -1.19
CA GLU A 28 -2.43 -14.97 -1.77
C GLU A 28 -2.72 -14.85 -3.27
N GLU A 29 -3.21 -13.68 -3.69
CA GLU A 29 -3.44 -13.31 -5.09
C GLU A 29 -2.16 -12.83 -5.79
N GLY A 30 -1.03 -12.80 -5.08
CA GLY A 30 0.26 -12.32 -5.59
C GLY A 30 0.37 -10.80 -5.67
N ILE A 31 -0.36 -10.08 -4.82
CA ILE A 31 -0.36 -8.61 -4.75
C ILE A 31 0.03 -8.17 -3.34
N TRP A 32 0.99 -7.25 -3.23
CA TRP A 32 1.37 -6.59 -1.99
C TRP A 32 1.16 -5.10 -2.16
N ALA A 33 0.29 -4.52 -1.36
CA ALA A 33 -0.09 -3.12 -1.51
C ALA A 33 -0.40 -2.45 -0.18
N VAL A 34 -0.27 -1.13 -0.19
CA VAL A 34 -0.82 -0.23 0.83
C VAL A 34 -1.77 0.76 0.15
N GLY A 35 -2.71 1.30 0.91
CA GLY A 35 -3.67 2.25 0.40
C GLY A 35 -4.13 3.26 1.42
N LEU A 36 -4.71 4.34 0.88
CA LEU A 36 -5.50 5.31 1.60
C LEU A 36 -6.93 5.24 1.06
N ASN A 37 -7.90 5.16 1.97
CA ASN A 37 -9.29 5.39 1.68
C ASN A 37 -9.80 6.57 2.52
N TRP A 38 -9.90 7.75 1.91
CA TRP A 38 -10.52 8.91 2.56
C TRP A 38 -12.02 8.74 2.66
N LYS A 39 -12.53 8.62 3.89
CA LYS A 39 -13.96 8.59 4.17
C LYS A 39 -14.54 9.98 4.50
N GLY A 40 -13.99 11.04 3.90
CA GLY A 40 -14.44 12.40 4.14
C GLY A 40 -13.98 12.94 5.50
N LYS A 41 -14.86 13.64 6.23
CA LYS A 41 -14.54 14.40 7.45
C LYS A 41 -14.06 13.60 8.66
N ASN A 42 -13.97 12.27 8.56
CA ASN A 42 -13.74 11.44 9.73
C ASN A 42 -12.24 11.26 10.02
N TRP A 43 -11.41 10.79 9.10
CA TRP A 43 -9.93 10.76 9.17
C TRP A 43 -9.39 9.91 8.00
N ASP A 44 -8.09 10.02 7.70
CA ASP A 44 -7.41 9.22 6.67
C ASP A 44 -7.30 7.74 7.10
N GLN A 45 -7.97 6.81 6.39
CA GLN A 45 -7.86 5.37 6.67
C GLN A 45 -6.75 4.76 5.82
N TYR A 46 -5.57 4.61 6.41
CA TYR A 46 -4.46 3.87 5.80
C TYR A 46 -4.56 2.38 6.14
N GLN A 47 -4.23 1.52 5.17
CA GLN A 47 -4.21 0.08 5.38
C GLN A 47 -3.15 -0.61 4.52
N ALA A 48 -2.60 -1.70 5.04
CA ALA A 48 -1.90 -2.70 4.25
C ALA A 48 -2.89 -3.80 3.85
N PHE A 49 -2.86 -4.15 2.57
CA PHE A 49 -3.73 -5.16 1.98
C PHE A 49 -3.17 -6.57 2.23
N THR A 50 -3.12 -6.93 3.51
CA THR A 50 -2.84 -8.29 4.00
C THR A 50 -4.13 -9.11 4.10
N SER A 51 -4.04 -10.40 4.41
CA SER A 51 -5.20 -11.25 4.68
C SER A 51 -5.14 -11.79 6.12
N PRO A 52 -5.91 -11.22 7.07
CA PRO A 52 -6.84 -10.09 6.95
C PRO A 52 -6.15 -8.73 6.78
N GLU A 53 -6.88 -7.70 6.35
CA GLU A 53 -6.35 -6.34 6.16
C GLU A 53 -5.77 -5.78 7.47
N THR A 54 -4.64 -5.07 7.37
CA THR A 54 -3.95 -4.46 8.53
C THR A 54 -4.14 -2.94 8.52
N PRO A 55 -4.87 -2.35 9.48
CA PRO A 55 -4.98 -0.90 9.62
C PRO A 55 -3.61 -0.29 9.97
N LEU A 56 -3.29 0.85 9.34
CA LEU A 56 -2.03 1.57 9.57
C LEU A 56 -2.30 2.91 10.27
N SER A 57 -1.50 3.21 11.29
CA SER A 57 -1.50 4.50 11.98
C SER A 57 -0.25 5.26 11.61
N LEU A 58 -0.38 6.25 10.73
CA LEU A 58 0.74 7.08 10.27
C LEU A 58 0.73 8.42 11.03
N CYS A 59 1.91 8.87 11.46
CA CYS A 59 2.04 10.14 12.18
C CYS A 59 1.75 11.37 11.30
N GLU A 60 1.87 11.22 9.99
CA GLU A 60 1.64 12.26 9.00
C GLU A 60 1.09 11.65 7.70
N ARG A 61 0.51 12.49 6.85
CA ARG A 61 0.03 12.10 5.53
C ARG A 61 1.18 12.06 4.53
N PRO A 62 1.60 10.88 4.02
CA PRO A 62 2.67 10.80 3.03
C PRO A 62 2.16 11.33 1.68
N ARG A 63 2.93 12.22 1.04
CA ARG A 63 2.67 12.70 -0.33
C ARG A 63 3.40 11.88 -1.39
N LYS A 64 4.47 11.20 -0.99
CA LYS A 64 5.25 10.30 -1.83
C LYS A 64 5.54 9.02 -1.05
N ILE A 65 5.25 7.87 -1.67
CA ILE A 65 5.52 6.57 -1.09
C ILE A 65 6.61 5.90 -1.91
N GLY A 66 7.66 5.47 -1.21
CA GLY A 66 8.69 4.59 -1.74
C GLY A 66 8.25 3.14 -1.57
N VAL A 67 8.49 2.35 -2.60
CA VAL A 67 8.27 0.90 -2.60
C VAL A 67 9.63 0.24 -2.82
N TYR A 68 10.06 -0.57 -1.87
CA TYR A 68 11.29 -1.34 -1.94
C TYR A 68 10.96 -2.83 -2.03
N LEU A 69 11.60 -3.53 -2.96
CA LEU A 69 11.43 -4.97 -3.15
C LEU A 69 12.78 -5.65 -2.92
N ASP A 70 12.84 -6.53 -1.94
CA ASP A 70 13.92 -7.49 -1.79
C ASP A 70 13.43 -8.85 -2.32
N TYR A 71 13.84 -9.17 -3.55
CA TYR A 71 13.40 -10.38 -4.22
C TYR A 71 13.99 -11.64 -3.57
N GLU A 72 15.27 -11.60 -3.20
CA GLU A 72 15.96 -12.73 -2.56
C GLU A 72 15.51 -12.89 -1.10
N GLY A 73 15.28 -11.77 -0.40
CA GLY A 73 14.73 -11.76 0.95
C GLY A 73 13.24 -12.12 1.00
N GLY A 74 12.52 -11.98 -0.11
CA GLY A 74 11.10 -12.35 -0.23
C GLY A 74 10.14 -11.36 0.42
N TRP A 75 10.50 -10.08 0.52
CA TRP A 75 9.67 -9.05 1.16
C TRP A 75 9.61 -7.74 0.38
N VAL A 76 8.55 -6.98 0.63
CA VAL A 76 8.32 -5.64 0.11
C VAL A 76 8.15 -4.71 1.30
N ALA A 77 8.76 -3.53 1.24
CA ALA A 77 8.60 -2.50 2.24
C ALA A 77 8.09 -1.19 1.61
N PHE A 78 7.31 -0.47 2.39
CA PHE A 78 6.71 0.81 2.08
C PHE A 78 7.20 1.85 3.08
N TYR A 79 7.55 3.03 2.58
CA TYR A 79 8.02 4.13 3.42
C TYR A 79 7.60 5.48 2.85
N ASN A 80 7.50 6.49 3.71
CA ASN A 80 7.35 7.86 3.24
C ASN A 80 8.67 8.28 2.58
N ALA A 81 8.63 8.54 1.28
CA ALA A 81 9.82 8.83 0.50
C ALA A 81 10.43 10.22 0.81
N ASP A 82 9.71 11.10 1.49
CA ASP A 82 10.21 12.44 1.82
C ASP A 82 11.05 12.45 3.11
N ASN A 83 10.84 11.51 4.04
CA ASN A 83 11.59 11.44 5.30
C ASN A 83 12.04 10.02 5.72
N MET A 84 11.85 9.03 4.85
CA MET A 84 12.20 7.62 5.06
C MET A 84 11.49 6.96 6.26
N ALA A 85 10.41 7.55 6.78
CA ALA A 85 9.64 6.93 7.85
C ALA A 85 9.00 5.62 7.36
N PRO A 86 9.14 4.50 8.09
CA PRO A 86 8.54 3.23 7.69
C PRO A 86 7.01 3.32 7.75
N ILE A 87 6.34 2.71 6.77
CA ILE A 87 4.89 2.61 6.69
C ILE A 87 4.46 1.16 6.99
N PHE A 88 5.00 0.21 6.25
CA PHE A 88 4.71 -1.23 6.36
C PHE A 88 5.82 -2.03 5.70
#